data_AF-A0A4R7VMW8-F1
#
_entry.id   AF-A0A4R7VMW8-F1
#
_cell.length_a   1.000
_cell.length_b   1.000
_cell.length_c   1.000
_cell.angle_alpha   90.00
_cell.angle_beta   90.00
_cell.angle_gamma   90.00
#
_symmetry.space_group_name_H-M   'P 1'
#
loop_
_entity.id
_entity.type
_entity.pdbx_description
1 polymer ?
#
loop_
_entity_poly.entity_id
_entity_poly.type
_entity_poly.pdbx_seq_one_letter_code
_entity_poly.pdbx_strand_id
1 'polypeptide(L)'
;MPALSTHPGVGAVAIWTSADRPGLGDQLPGRVIQQELLARLPGWRMSMFATDGWRRSTVADGGLVAEPLRDRTPAELADAATLTVICSGDPVALELATRLDATHPVVPFAVPEVPGGLAARAAVVVTGPNPGLLLDRVVDRDTLPARVAQLRQLGELPDGDYEVGDGGVELPQNLVFEDRLAFLFGARAVVTDDEHVAAACAWLGVDCRRPDGTAFEFAPVADLKAQLDRVAELAEHTLADRGGDLATRTSVLAEENHALRQAHWHLRRRMLVERQRLAEPLAQAWEERDAAVAEAAEVRADNAELTRRNEELTARLAFAEQELARWQDTKLVRWTRPLRDAYGKARG
;
A
#
# COMPACT_ATOMS: atom_id res chain seq x y z
N MET A 1 16.13 18.80 0.63
CA MET A 1 15.10 18.79 -0.44
C MET A 1 15.77 18.42 -1.74
N PRO A 2 15.23 17.50 -2.56
CA PRO A 2 15.75 17.33 -3.91
C PRO A 2 15.46 18.61 -4.68
N ALA A 3 16.51 19.30 -5.13
CA ALA A 3 16.37 20.34 -6.13
C ALA A 3 15.66 19.73 -7.34
N LEU A 4 14.69 20.45 -7.94
CA LEU A 4 14.24 20.10 -9.28
C LEU A 4 15.51 19.97 -10.12
N SER A 5 15.80 18.77 -10.59
CA SER A 5 17.01 18.54 -11.34
C SER A 5 17.01 19.54 -12.50
N THR A 6 18.05 20.34 -12.59
CA THR A 6 18.27 21.34 -13.63
C THR A 6 18.70 20.69 -14.95
N HIS A 7 18.46 19.38 -15.14
CA HIS A 7 18.76 18.69 -16.38
C HIS A 7 18.02 19.38 -17.53
N PRO A 8 18.76 20.01 -18.45
CA PRO A 8 18.17 20.80 -19.51
C PRO A 8 17.68 19.83 -20.59
N GLY A 9 16.37 19.60 -20.67
CA GLY A 9 15.75 19.46 -21.98
C GLY A 9 14.98 18.18 -22.33
N VAL A 10 14.41 17.44 -21.37
CA VAL A 10 13.18 16.70 -21.70
C VAL A 10 11.97 17.56 -21.41
N GLY A 11 10.96 17.40 -22.25
CA GLY A 11 9.64 17.88 -21.89
C GLY A 11 9.18 17.27 -20.56
N ALA A 12 8.47 18.07 -19.78
CA ALA A 12 7.90 17.65 -18.51
C ALA A 12 6.38 17.72 -18.59
N VAL A 13 5.70 16.66 -18.15
CA VAL A 13 4.25 16.63 -17.99
C VAL A 13 3.91 16.68 -16.49
N ALA A 14 3.12 17.67 -16.10
CA ALA A 14 2.49 17.72 -14.79
C ALA A 14 1.10 17.05 -14.88
N ILE A 15 0.85 16.00 -14.10
CA ILE A 15 -0.42 15.27 -14.10
C ILE A 15 -1.14 15.57 -12.78
N TRP A 16 -2.24 16.30 -12.84
CA TRP A 16 -3.09 16.59 -11.69
C TRP A 16 -4.19 15.55 -11.59
N THR A 17 -4.32 14.95 -10.42
CA THR A 17 -5.23 13.83 -10.16
C THR A 17 -5.59 13.80 -8.68
N SER A 18 -6.70 13.14 -8.34
CA SER A 18 -7.07 12.88 -6.94
C SER A 18 -6.33 11.67 -6.34
N ALA A 19 -5.19 11.23 -6.90
CA ALA A 19 -4.55 9.96 -6.55
C ALA A 19 -4.03 9.87 -5.10
N ASP A 20 -4.02 10.98 -4.35
CA ASP A 20 -3.76 11.02 -2.92
C ASP A 20 -4.97 10.62 -2.06
N ARG A 21 -6.16 10.52 -2.65
CA ARG A 21 -7.35 9.99 -1.99
C ARG A 21 -7.29 8.47 -1.94
N PRO A 22 -7.88 7.86 -0.88
CA PRO A 22 -7.78 6.43 -0.68
C PRO A 22 -8.66 5.60 -1.62
N GLY A 23 -9.55 6.21 -2.41
CA GLY A 23 -10.43 5.50 -3.35
C GLY A 23 -9.63 4.85 -4.49
N LEU A 24 -10.01 3.65 -4.93
CA LEU A 24 -9.37 3.03 -6.09
C LEU A 24 -9.62 3.85 -7.37
N GLY A 25 -10.84 4.37 -7.54
CA GLY A 25 -11.16 5.22 -8.69
C GLY A 25 -10.37 6.52 -8.70
N ASP A 26 -10.01 7.09 -7.55
CA ASP A 26 -9.14 8.26 -7.47
C ASP A 26 -7.69 7.96 -7.90
N GLN A 27 -7.19 6.77 -7.57
CA GLN A 27 -5.83 6.34 -7.86
C GLN A 27 -5.64 5.90 -9.31
N LEU A 28 -6.69 5.39 -9.96
CA LEU A 28 -6.64 4.80 -11.30
C LEU A 28 -6.22 5.80 -12.39
N PRO A 29 -6.87 6.98 -12.55
CA PRO A 29 -6.60 7.91 -13.64
C PRO A 29 -5.14 8.33 -13.73
N GLY A 30 -4.59 8.89 -12.65
CA GLY A 30 -3.21 9.38 -12.64
C GLY A 30 -2.20 8.31 -13.06
N ARG A 31 -2.35 7.08 -12.56
CA ARG A 31 -1.43 5.98 -12.87
C ARG A 31 -1.52 5.53 -14.31
N VAL A 32 -2.73 5.28 -14.80
CA VAL A 32 -2.92 4.84 -16.18
C VAL A 32 -2.44 5.92 -17.14
N ILE A 33 -2.85 7.18 -16.94
CA ILE A 33 -2.46 8.30 -17.80
C ILE A 33 -0.93 8.46 -17.77
N GLN A 34 -0.30 8.37 -16.60
CA GLN A 34 1.16 8.42 -16.50
C GLN A 34 1.82 7.30 -17.31
N GLN A 35 1.40 6.04 -17.16
CA GLN A 35 2.02 4.92 -17.89
C GLN A 35 1.78 5.00 -19.40
N GLU A 36 0.57 5.37 -19.80
CA GLU A 36 0.21 5.49 -21.21
C GLU A 36 0.95 6.66 -21.89
N LEU A 37 1.12 7.78 -21.19
CA LEU A 37 1.92 8.89 -21.70
C LEU A 37 3.40 8.53 -21.70
N LEU A 38 3.96 7.89 -20.66
CA LEU A 38 5.37 7.46 -20.64
C LEU A 38 5.72 6.53 -21.81
N ALA A 39 4.77 5.69 -22.21
CA ALA A 39 4.94 4.81 -23.36
C ALA A 39 4.89 5.54 -24.71
N ARG A 40 4.19 6.68 -24.80
CA ARG A 40 4.11 7.53 -26.00
C ARG A 40 5.23 8.55 -26.08
N LEU A 41 5.67 9.03 -24.92
CA LEU A 41 6.65 10.09 -24.74
C LEU A 41 7.90 9.51 -24.04
N PRO A 42 8.66 8.61 -24.70
CA PRO A 42 9.80 7.96 -24.09
C PRO A 42 10.85 8.99 -23.65
N GLY A 43 11.31 8.86 -22.41
CA GLY A 43 12.28 9.77 -21.79
C GLY A 43 11.66 10.97 -21.06
N TRP A 44 10.39 11.31 -21.32
CA TRP A 44 9.73 12.46 -20.69
C TRP A 44 9.60 12.30 -19.18
N ARG A 45 9.73 13.43 -18.49
CA ARG A 45 9.51 13.48 -17.05
C ARG A 45 8.03 13.66 -16.77
N MET A 46 7.45 12.78 -15.97
CA MET A 46 6.06 12.90 -15.54
C MET A 46 5.99 12.98 -14.03
N SER A 47 5.42 14.08 -13.54
CA SER A 47 5.21 14.32 -12.12
C SER A 47 3.71 14.32 -11.85
N MET A 48 3.26 13.47 -10.94
CA MET A 48 1.89 13.52 -10.46
C MET A 48 1.77 14.52 -9.32
N PHE A 49 0.70 15.31 -9.35
CA PHE A 49 0.39 16.30 -8.34
C PHE A 49 -0.99 16.04 -7.74
N ALA A 50 -1.04 16.10 -6.41
CA ALA A 50 -2.27 15.96 -5.64
C ALA A 50 -2.95 17.32 -5.50
N THR A 51 -4.23 17.38 -5.83
CA THR A 51 -5.05 18.60 -5.70
C THR A 51 -5.25 19.03 -4.24
N ASP A 52 -5.41 18.06 -3.34
CA ASP A 52 -5.71 18.28 -1.91
C ASP A 52 -4.46 18.26 -0.99
N GLY A 53 -3.25 18.09 -1.54
CA GLY A 53 -1.99 18.11 -0.81
C GLY A 53 -1.63 16.77 -0.11
N TRP A 54 -0.85 16.81 0.98
CA TRP A 54 -0.35 15.61 1.70
C TRP A 54 -1.46 14.88 2.50
N ARG A 55 -2.69 14.77 1.99
CA ARG A 55 -3.76 14.16 2.79
C ARG A 55 -3.62 12.65 2.96
N ARG A 56 -2.66 11.99 2.31
CA ARG A 56 -1.98 10.75 2.75
C ARG A 56 -0.86 10.37 1.77
N SER A 57 0.28 9.92 2.29
CA SER A 57 0.99 8.82 1.63
C SER A 57 0.51 7.58 2.36
N THR A 58 -0.24 6.71 1.67
CA THR A 58 -0.62 5.42 2.22
C THR A 58 0.12 4.32 1.49
N VAL A 59 0.26 3.17 2.15
CA VAL A 59 0.73 1.93 1.53
C VAL A 59 -0.04 1.65 0.22
N ALA A 60 -1.31 2.06 0.13
CA ALA A 60 -2.17 1.94 -1.04
C ALA A 60 -1.61 2.60 -2.32
N ASP A 61 -0.74 3.61 -2.19
CA ASP A 61 -0.23 4.38 -3.33
C ASP A 61 0.77 3.57 -4.17
N GLY A 62 1.10 2.34 -3.77
CA GLY A 62 2.00 1.46 -4.54
C GLY A 62 3.38 2.06 -4.79
N GLY A 63 3.78 3.02 -3.95
CA GLY A 63 5.02 3.79 -4.09
C GLY A 63 4.96 4.98 -5.06
N LEU A 64 3.81 5.26 -5.68
CA LEU A 64 3.59 6.44 -6.49
C LEU A 64 3.12 7.61 -5.63
N VAL A 65 4.09 8.41 -5.15
CA VAL A 65 3.80 9.58 -4.33
C VAL A 65 3.44 10.75 -5.23
N ALA A 66 2.18 11.17 -5.21
CA ALA A 66 1.79 12.45 -5.80
C ALA A 66 2.44 13.60 -5.00
N GLU A 67 3.12 14.50 -5.69
CA GLU A 67 3.71 15.67 -5.05
C GLU A 67 2.59 16.66 -4.66
N PRO A 68 2.56 17.15 -3.42
CA PRO A 68 1.67 18.24 -3.08
C PRO A 68 2.19 19.54 -3.69
N LEU A 69 1.27 20.50 -3.85
CA LEU A 69 1.58 21.88 -4.23
C LEU A 69 2.65 22.54 -3.33
N ARG A 70 2.72 22.18 -2.04
CA ARG A 70 3.55 22.87 -1.03
C ARG A 70 3.30 24.39 -1.07
N ASP A 71 4.35 25.20 -0.97
CA ASP A 71 4.33 26.65 -1.12
C ASP A 71 4.27 27.10 -2.59
N ARG A 72 4.28 26.17 -3.56
CA ARG A 72 4.22 26.50 -4.98
C ARG A 72 2.78 26.68 -5.41
N THR A 73 2.52 27.72 -6.18
CA THR A 73 1.21 27.91 -6.80
C THR A 73 1.04 26.95 -7.98
N PRO A 74 -0.20 26.60 -8.37
CA PRO A 74 -0.40 25.76 -9.55
C PRO A 74 0.16 26.37 -10.83
N ALA A 75 0.17 27.70 -10.95
CA ALA A 75 0.77 28.42 -12.08
C ALA A 75 2.30 28.22 -12.15
N GLU A 76 3.00 28.31 -11.02
CA GLU A 76 4.46 28.06 -10.97
C GLU A 76 4.83 26.63 -11.38
N LEU A 77 3.98 25.65 -11.04
CA LEU A 77 4.17 24.26 -11.46
C LEU A 77 3.86 24.06 -12.95
N ALA A 78 2.81 24.73 -13.47
CA ALA A 78 2.48 24.72 -14.88
C ALA A 78 3.59 25.37 -15.74
N ASP A 79 4.17 26.47 -15.27
CA ASP A 79 5.30 27.14 -15.93
C ASP A 79 6.56 26.26 -15.95
N ALA A 80 6.77 25.45 -14.91
CA ALA A 80 7.86 24.48 -14.83
C ALA A 80 7.63 23.22 -15.69
N ALA A 81 6.41 23.02 -16.18
CA ALA A 81 6.04 21.92 -17.06
C ALA A 81 5.99 22.37 -18.53
N THR A 82 6.20 21.41 -19.43
CA THR A 82 5.92 21.58 -20.86
C THR A 82 4.43 21.47 -21.10
N LEU A 83 3.77 20.50 -20.48
CA LEU A 83 2.34 20.26 -20.59
C LEU A 83 1.74 19.99 -19.20
N THR A 84 0.51 20.46 -18.98
CA THR A 84 -0.26 20.16 -17.78
C THR A 84 -1.46 19.31 -18.17
N VAL A 85 -1.60 18.13 -17.58
CA VAL A 85 -2.74 17.23 -17.77
C VAL A 85 -3.53 17.22 -16.48
N ILE A 86 -4.84 17.41 -16.58
CA ILE A 86 -5.79 17.36 -15.48
C ILE A 86 -6.70 16.16 -15.73
N CYS A 87 -6.71 15.20 -14.81
CA CYS A 87 -7.56 14.02 -14.96
C CYS A 87 -9.01 14.40 -14.64
N SER A 88 -9.94 14.17 -15.57
CA SER A 88 -11.37 14.40 -15.32
C SER A 88 -11.91 13.42 -14.27
N GLY A 89 -12.70 13.91 -13.32
CA GLY A 89 -13.35 13.08 -12.29
C GLY A 89 -13.33 13.74 -10.91
N ASP A 90 -12.38 14.63 -10.66
CA ASP A 90 -12.27 15.37 -9.40
C ASP A 90 -12.81 16.80 -9.56
N PRO A 91 -13.84 17.21 -8.79
CA PRO A 91 -14.34 18.58 -8.78
C PRO A 91 -13.24 19.62 -8.50
N VAL A 92 -12.25 19.25 -7.68
CA VAL A 92 -11.11 20.13 -7.36
C VAL A 92 -10.19 20.30 -8.58
N ALA A 93 -10.04 19.26 -9.38
CA ALA A 93 -9.29 19.32 -10.64
C ALA A 93 -9.97 20.25 -11.66
N LEU A 94 -11.31 20.31 -11.69
CA LEU A 94 -12.06 21.25 -12.53
C LEU A 94 -11.97 22.70 -12.03
N GLU A 95 -12.01 22.91 -10.72
CA GLU A 95 -11.72 24.22 -10.12
C GLU A 95 -10.29 24.67 -10.45
N LEU A 96 -9.33 23.74 -10.36
CA LEU A 96 -7.94 24.00 -10.74
C LEU A 96 -7.83 24.36 -12.23
N ALA A 97 -8.52 23.66 -13.12
CA ALA A 97 -8.58 24.00 -14.53
C ALA A 97 -9.09 25.44 -14.74
N THR A 98 -10.17 25.80 -14.03
CA THR A 98 -10.74 27.17 -14.06
C THR A 98 -9.74 28.23 -13.59
N ARG A 99 -8.98 27.93 -12.53
CA ARG A 99 -7.94 28.83 -12.01
C ARG A 99 -6.76 28.96 -12.97
N LEU A 100 -6.36 27.86 -13.62
CA LEU A 100 -5.29 27.86 -14.60
C LEU A 100 -5.70 28.58 -15.88
N ASP A 101 -6.97 28.49 -16.29
CA ASP A 101 -7.50 29.17 -17.50
C ASP A 101 -7.24 30.68 -17.51
N ALA A 102 -7.26 31.30 -16.33
CA ALA A 102 -6.95 32.72 -16.18
C ALA A 102 -5.50 33.09 -16.58
N THR A 103 -4.60 32.11 -16.63
CA THR A 103 -3.15 32.32 -16.84
C THR A 103 -2.59 31.50 -18.02
N HIS A 104 -3.22 30.38 -18.33
CA HIS A 104 -2.81 29.36 -19.27
C HIS A 104 -4.02 28.94 -20.12
N PRO A 105 -3.89 28.78 -21.44
CA PRO A 105 -5.00 28.32 -22.25
C PRO A 105 -5.42 26.89 -21.86
N VAL A 106 -6.67 26.71 -21.42
CA VAL A 106 -7.25 25.38 -21.21
C VAL A 106 -7.83 24.88 -22.52
N VAL A 107 -7.39 23.70 -22.95
CA VAL A 107 -7.91 23.04 -24.14
C VAL A 107 -8.86 21.94 -23.68
N PRO A 108 -10.19 22.16 -23.75
CA PRO A 108 -11.13 21.09 -23.48
C PRO A 108 -10.92 19.99 -24.53
N PHE A 109 -10.91 18.76 -24.06
CA PHE A 109 -10.42 17.62 -24.83
C PHE A 109 -11.39 17.11 -25.90
N ALA A 110 -12.64 17.57 -25.82
CA ALA A 110 -13.66 17.31 -26.82
C ALA A 110 -13.45 18.10 -28.13
N VAL A 111 -12.44 18.97 -28.21
CA VAL A 111 -12.15 19.73 -29.44
C VAL A 111 -11.27 18.87 -30.37
N PRO A 112 -11.75 18.50 -31.57
CA PRO A 112 -11.07 17.57 -32.46
C PRO A 112 -9.79 18.13 -33.11
N GLU A 113 -9.61 19.45 -33.12
CA GLU A 113 -8.44 20.12 -33.65
C GLU A 113 -7.72 20.91 -32.55
N VAL A 114 -6.41 20.77 -32.46
CA VAL A 114 -5.57 21.64 -31.61
C VAL A 114 -5.59 23.04 -32.23
N PRO A 115 -6.11 24.07 -31.53
CA PRO A 115 -6.11 25.43 -32.05
C PRO A 115 -4.69 25.87 -32.42
N GLY A 116 -4.47 26.24 -33.68
CA GLY A 116 -3.23 26.88 -34.09
C GLY A 116 -2.99 28.15 -33.28
N GLY A 117 -1.82 28.27 -32.65
CA GLY A 117 -1.46 29.44 -31.82
C GLY A 117 -1.36 29.20 -30.31
N LEU A 118 -1.51 27.96 -29.82
CA LEU A 118 -1.20 27.58 -28.43
C LEU A 118 0.30 27.65 -28.07
N ALA A 119 1.15 28.01 -29.03
CA ALA A 119 2.60 27.85 -29.12
C ALA A 119 3.47 28.52 -28.03
N ALA A 120 2.91 29.10 -26.97
CA ALA A 120 3.71 29.83 -25.98
C ALA A 120 3.43 29.48 -24.51
N ARG A 121 2.36 28.74 -24.18
CA ARG A 121 1.98 28.48 -22.79
C ARG A 121 1.56 27.04 -22.57
N ALA A 122 1.80 26.51 -21.37
CA ALA A 122 1.46 25.14 -21.00
C ALA A 122 -0.03 24.89 -21.27
N ALA A 123 -0.35 24.00 -22.22
CA ALA A 123 -1.72 23.63 -22.48
C ALA A 123 -2.22 22.75 -21.34
N VAL A 124 -3.44 23.04 -20.88
CA VAL A 124 -4.14 22.22 -19.89
C VAL A 124 -5.06 21.26 -20.63
N VAL A 125 -4.85 19.97 -20.46
CA VAL A 125 -5.64 18.92 -21.10
C VAL A 125 -6.49 18.20 -20.07
N VAL A 126 -7.81 18.16 -20.28
CA VAL A 126 -8.73 17.39 -19.43
C VAL A 126 -8.97 16.02 -20.04
N THR A 127 -8.38 14.95 -19.53
CA THR A 127 -8.53 13.62 -20.16
C THR A 127 -10.00 13.18 -20.19
N GLY A 128 -10.39 12.38 -21.19
CA GLY A 128 -11.73 11.80 -21.27
C GLY A 128 -12.01 10.78 -20.15
N PRO A 129 -13.26 10.30 -20.05
CA PRO A 129 -13.66 9.42 -18.97
C PRO A 129 -12.98 8.03 -19.08
N ASN A 130 -12.85 7.36 -17.94
CA ASN A 130 -12.62 5.91 -17.82
C ASN A 130 -11.25 5.35 -18.25
N PRO A 131 -10.12 5.92 -17.76
CA PRO A 131 -8.79 5.37 -17.99
C PRO A 131 -8.61 3.94 -17.48
N GLY A 132 -9.46 3.45 -16.56
CA GLY A 132 -9.42 2.05 -16.09
C GLY A 132 -9.47 0.98 -17.21
N LEU A 133 -9.92 1.34 -18.42
CA LEU A 133 -9.90 0.45 -19.58
C LEU A 133 -8.49 0.16 -20.14
N LEU A 134 -7.49 0.95 -19.77
CA LEU A 134 -6.09 0.83 -20.24
C LEU A 134 -5.15 0.30 -19.15
N LEU A 135 -5.66 -0.56 -18.28
CA LEU A 135 -4.88 -1.13 -17.18
C LEU A 135 -3.76 -2.09 -17.61
N ASP A 136 -3.76 -2.55 -18.86
CA ASP A 136 -2.75 -3.45 -19.44
C ASP A 136 -1.30 -2.99 -19.23
N ARG A 137 -1.08 -1.66 -19.19
CA ARG A 137 0.25 -1.08 -19.00
C ARG A 137 0.62 -0.80 -17.55
N VAL A 138 -0.35 -0.89 -16.64
CA VAL A 138 -0.14 -0.66 -15.20
C VAL A 138 0.03 -1.99 -14.48
N VAL A 139 -0.81 -2.98 -14.80
CA VAL A 139 -0.79 -4.29 -14.15
C VAL A 139 -0.92 -5.40 -15.19
N ASP A 140 -0.04 -6.39 -15.08
CA ASP A 140 -0.15 -7.61 -15.86
C ASP A 140 -1.32 -8.46 -15.33
N ARG A 141 -2.38 -8.56 -16.13
CA ARG A 141 -3.60 -9.31 -15.80
C ARG A 141 -3.31 -10.77 -15.47
N ASP A 142 -2.32 -11.38 -16.11
CA ASP A 142 -1.97 -12.79 -15.92
C ASP A 142 -1.39 -13.05 -14.52
N THR A 143 -0.96 -12.01 -13.81
CA THR A 143 -0.47 -12.12 -12.43
C THR A 143 -1.57 -12.06 -11.36
N LEU A 144 -2.77 -11.61 -11.73
CA LEU A 144 -3.88 -11.42 -10.78
C LEU A 144 -4.37 -12.72 -10.12
N PRO A 145 -4.47 -13.88 -10.82
CA PRO A 145 -4.86 -15.14 -10.18
C PRO A 145 -3.93 -15.55 -9.03
N ALA A 146 -2.62 -15.37 -9.21
CA ALA A 146 -1.63 -15.68 -8.17
C ALA A 146 -1.77 -14.75 -6.96
N ARG A 147 -2.03 -13.45 -7.21
CA ARG A 147 -2.29 -12.47 -6.14
C ARG A 147 -3.58 -12.77 -5.38
N VAL A 148 -4.65 -13.15 -6.07
CA VAL A 148 -5.91 -13.59 -5.41
C VAL A 148 -5.66 -14.77 -4.49
N ALA A 149 -4.90 -15.78 -4.95
CA ALA A 149 -4.56 -16.93 -4.12
C ALA A 149 -3.76 -16.52 -2.86
N GLN A 150 -2.80 -15.60 -3.03
CA GLN A 150 -2.01 -15.05 -1.92
C GLN A 150 -2.89 -14.29 -0.92
N LEU A 151 -3.77 -13.40 -1.38
CA LEU A 151 -4.66 -12.63 -0.50
C LEU A 151 -5.62 -13.54 0.29
N ARG A 152 -6.12 -14.62 -0.33
CA ARG A 152 -6.91 -15.65 0.38
C ARG A 152 -6.10 -16.37 1.46
N GLN A 153 -4.85 -16.76 1.17
CA GLN A 153 -3.97 -17.39 2.15
C GLN A 153 -3.68 -16.47 3.36
N LEU A 154 -3.66 -15.16 3.13
CA LEU A 154 -3.47 -14.16 4.18
C LEU A 154 -4.77 -13.85 4.96
N GLY A 155 -5.92 -14.36 4.52
CA GLY A 155 -7.23 -14.04 5.10
C GLY A 155 -7.73 -12.63 4.76
N GLU A 156 -7.11 -11.97 3.77
CA GLU A 156 -7.50 -10.64 3.28
C GLU A 156 -8.64 -10.71 2.25
N LEU A 157 -8.89 -11.91 1.71
CA LEU A 157 -10.02 -12.18 0.82
C LEU A 157 -10.98 -13.20 1.47
N PRO A 158 -12.31 -13.03 1.31
CA PRO A 158 -13.28 -14.04 1.72
C PRO A 158 -13.03 -15.39 1.02
N ASP A 159 -13.33 -16.47 1.73
CA ASP A 159 -13.41 -17.80 1.13
C ASP A 159 -14.64 -17.90 0.21
N GLY A 160 -14.44 -18.41 -1.01
CA GLY A 160 -15.52 -18.61 -1.98
C GLY A 160 -15.87 -17.36 -2.82
N ASP A 161 -17.13 -17.29 -3.23
CA ASP A 161 -17.70 -16.21 -4.05
C ASP A 161 -18.14 -15.05 -3.15
N TYR A 162 -17.81 -13.82 -3.54
CA TYR A 162 -18.23 -12.60 -2.84
C TYR A 162 -18.57 -11.49 -3.83
N GLU A 163 -19.39 -10.54 -3.38
CA GLU A 163 -19.66 -9.30 -4.10
C GLU A 163 -18.92 -8.15 -3.40
N VAL A 164 -18.49 -7.15 -4.16
CA VAL A 164 -17.84 -5.94 -3.63
C VAL A 164 -18.80 -4.76 -3.72
N GLY A 165 -18.90 -3.95 -2.67
CA GLY A 165 -19.69 -2.72 -2.67
C GLY A 165 -20.98 -2.79 -1.84
N ASP A 166 -22.04 -2.11 -2.29
CA ASP A 166 -23.30 -1.98 -1.53
C ASP A 166 -23.93 -3.34 -1.22
N GLY A 167 -24.11 -3.65 0.06
CA GLY A 167 -24.60 -4.95 0.54
C GLY A 167 -23.60 -6.12 0.45
N GLY A 168 -22.36 -5.88 0.02
CA GLY A 168 -21.29 -6.86 -0.11
C GLY A 168 -20.10 -6.61 0.82
N VAL A 169 -18.92 -7.06 0.39
CA VAL A 169 -17.65 -6.83 1.08
C VAL A 169 -17.08 -5.47 0.65
N GLU A 170 -16.69 -4.65 1.61
CA GLU A 170 -16.04 -3.37 1.32
C GLU A 170 -14.61 -3.60 0.79
N LEU A 171 -14.22 -2.87 -0.26
CA LEU A 171 -12.87 -2.91 -0.79
C LEU A 171 -11.89 -2.30 0.22
N PRO A 172 -10.92 -3.05 0.77
CA PRO A 172 -10.07 -2.54 1.84
C PRO A 172 -9.15 -1.41 1.35
N GLN A 173 -9.19 -0.26 2.03
CA GLN A 173 -8.41 0.93 1.66
C GLN A 173 -6.91 0.82 2.00
N ASN A 174 -6.51 -0.15 2.81
CA ASN A 174 -5.10 -0.35 3.20
C ASN A 174 -4.32 -1.24 2.21
N LEU A 175 -5.01 -1.93 1.29
CA LEU A 175 -4.37 -2.75 0.27
C LEU A 175 -3.60 -1.88 -0.73
N VAL A 176 -2.44 -2.36 -1.17
CA VAL A 176 -1.73 -1.79 -2.31
C VAL A 176 -2.60 -1.87 -3.56
N PHE A 177 -2.39 -0.96 -4.49
CA PHE A 177 -3.17 -0.85 -5.73
C PHE A 177 -3.35 -2.18 -6.49
N GLU A 178 -2.27 -2.95 -6.68
CA GLU A 178 -2.32 -4.23 -7.37
C GLU A 178 -3.18 -5.26 -6.62
N ASP A 179 -3.18 -5.21 -5.29
CA ASP A 179 -3.95 -6.11 -4.45
C ASP A 179 -5.43 -5.71 -4.42
N ARG A 180 -5.74 -4.42 -4.57
CA ARG A 180 -7.13 -3.96 -4.80
C ARG A 180 -7.67 -4.43 -6.15
N LEU A 181 -6.85 -4.39 -7.21
CA LEU A 181 -7.25 -4.95 -8.51
C LEU A 181 -7.42 -6.46 -8.45
N ALA A 182 -6.56 -7.17 -7.71
CA ALA A 182 -6.74 -8.59 -7.43
C ALA A 182 -8.03 -8.85 -6.63
N PHE A 183 -8.34 -8.00 -5.66
CA PHE A 183 -9.57 -8.08 -4.88
C PHE A 183 -10.83 -7.94 -5.75
N LEU A 184 -10.83 -7.01 -6.72
CA LEU A 184 -11.91 -6.92 -7.70
C LEU A 184 -11.94 -8.12 -8.64
N PHE A 185 -10.78 -8.57 -9.13
CA PHE A 185 -10.67 -9.71 -10.04
C PHE A 185 -11.21 -11.02 -9.44
N GLY A 186 -11.02 -11.22 -8.14
CA GLY A 186 -11.55 -12.39 -7.42
C GLY A 186 -13.05 -12.32 -7.10
N ALA A 187 -13.68 -11.16 -7.27
CA ALA A 187 -15.08 -10.95 -6.95
C ALA A 187 -16.01 -11.57 -8.01
N ARG A 188 -17.18 -12.03 -7.57
CA ARG A 188 -18.25 -12.46 -8.47
C ARG A 188 -18.88 -11.30 -9.21
N ALA A 189 -19.13 -10.20 -8.50
CA ALA A 189 -19.70 -8.97 -9.02
C ALA A 189 -19.26 -7.76 -8.19
N VAL A 190 -19.30 -6.58 -8.78
CA VAL A 190 -18.96 -5.30 -8.15
C VAL A 190 -20.12 -4.33 -8.30
N VAL A 191 -20.60 -3.79 -7.18
CA VAL A 191 -21.62 -2.74 -7.11
C VAL A 191 -20.93 -1.42 -6.74
N THR A 192 -20.89 -0.47 -7.67
CA THR A 192 -20.20 0.81 -7.45
C THR A 192 -20.85 1.92 -8.24
N ASP A 193 -20.74 3.16 -7.75
CA ASP A 193 -21.07 4.39 -8.50
C ASP A 193 -19.83 5.04 -9.13
N ASP A 194 -18.64 4.49 -8.86
CA ASP A 194 -17.37 5.02 -9.35
C ASP A 194 -17.08 4.51 -10.77
N GLU A 195 -17.15 5.42 -11.75
CA GLU A 195 -16.96 5.08 -13.17
C GLU A 195 -15.56 4.53 -13.47
N HIS A 196 -14.54 4.94 -12.71
CA HIS A 196 -13.17 4.44 -12.89
C HIS A 196 -13.02 3.01 -12.36
N VAL A 197 -13.65 2.70 -11.23
CA VAL A 197 -13.73 1.32 -10.72
C VAL A 197 -14.52 0.45 -11.69
N ALA A 198 -15.63 0.95 -12.22
CA ALA A 198 -16.42 0.22 -13.22
C ALA A 198 -15.62 -0.04 -14.50
N ALA A 199 -14.85 0.94 -14.97
CA ALA A 199 -13.95 0.79 -16.12
C ALA A 199 -12.87 -0.28 -15.87
N ALA A 200 -12.30 -0.31 -14.65
CA ALA A 200 -11.37 -1.36 -14.25
C ALA A 200 -12.04 -2.73 -14.23
N CYS A 201 -13.28 -2.86 -13.74
CA CYS A 201 -14.03 -4.11 -13.77
C CYS A 201 -14.30 -4.60 -15.20
N ALA A 202 -14.65 -3.68 -16.11
CA ALA A 202 -14.82 -4.00 -17.52
C ALA A 202 -13.51 -4.56 -18.14
N TRP A 203 -12.37 -3.96 -17.81
CA TRP A 203 -11.06 -4.50 -18.21
C TRP A 203 -10.77 -5.88 -17.60
N LEU A 204 -11.07 -6.07 -16.31
CA LEU A 204 -10.92 -7.34 -15.58
C LEU A 204 -11.88 -8.44 -16.04
N GLY A 205 -12.94 -8.10 -16.79
CA GLY A 205 -14.01 -9.02 -17.15
C GLY A 205 -14.88 -9.44 -15.96
N VAL A 206 -15.01 -8.55 -14.96
CA VAL A 206 -15.83 -8.76 -13.76
C VAL A 206 -17.17 -8.06 -13.95
N ASP A 207 -18.28 -8.72 -13.59
CA ASP A 207 -19.61 -8.13 -13.66
C ASP A 207 -19.69 -6.90 -12.76
N CYS A 208 -20.12 -5.77 -13.32
CA CYS A 208 -20.15 -4.50 -12.61
C CYS A 208 -21.41 -3.71 -12.95
N ARG A 209 -22.08 -3.23 -11.89
CA ARG A 209 -23.36 -2.51 -11.98
C ARG A 209 -23.40 -1.36 -10.99
N ARG A 210 -24.23 -0.38 -11.29
CA ARG A 210 -24.58 0.67 -10.33
C ARG A 210 -25.48 0.11 -9.23
N PRO A 211 -25.58 0.76 -8.05
CA PRO A 211 -26.51 0.38 -6.99
C PRO A 211 -27.97 0.35 -7.44
N ASP A 212 -28.35 1.18 -8.42
CA ASP A 212 -29.68 1.16 -9.04
C ASP A 212 -29.89 0.01 -10.06
N GLY A 213 -28.87 -0.81 -10.28
CA GLY A 213 -28.87 -1.94 -11.21
C GLY A 213 -28.59 -1.57 -12.67
N THR A 214 -28.36 -0.30 -12.99
CA THR A 214 -28.04 0.11 -14.36
C THR A 214 -26.59 -0.23 -14.73
N ALA A 215 -26.37 -0.51 -16.02
CA ALA A 215 -25.05 -0.79 -16.57
C ALA A 215 -24.27 0.51 -16.84
N PHE A 216 -22.95 0.42 -16.77
CA PHE A 216 -22.07 1.51 -17.18
C PHE A 216 -21.91 1.54 -18.71
N GLU A 217 -21.90 2.74 -19.28
CA GLU A 217 -21.53 2.97 -20.67
C GLU A 217 -20.13 3.56 -20.72
N PHE A 218 -19.26 2.95 -21.53
CA PHE A 218 -17.89 3.40 -21.70
C PHE A 218 -17.64 3.84 -23.13
N ALA A 219 -16.81 4.87 -23.27
CA ALA A 219 -16.26 5.22 -24.59
C ALA A 219 -15.41 4.06 -25.13
N PRO A 220 -15.37 3.86 -26.46
CA PRO A 220 -14.48 2.89 -27.08
C PRO A 220 -13.02 3.08 -26.65
N VAL A 221 -12.32 1.98 -26.36
CA VAL A 221 -10.88 2.00 -25.99
C VAL A 221 -10.02 2.71 -27.06
N ALA A 222 -10.39 2.58 -28.34
CA ALA A 222 -9.73 3.25 -29.45
C ALA A 222 -9.79 4.79 -29.32
N ASP A 223 -10.91 5.33 -28.86
CA ASP A 223 -11.09 6.78 -28.69
C ASP A 223 -10.20 7.29 -27.55
N LEU A 224 -10.11 6.55 -26.44
CA LEU A 224 -9.22 6.88 -25.32
C LEU A 224 -7.73 6.80 -25.73
N LYS A 225 -7.35 5.83 -26.58
CA LYS A 225 -5.98 5.76 -27.12
C LYS A 225 -5.67 6.94 -28.03
N ALA A 226 -6.56 7.26 -28.98
CA ALA A 226 -6.41 8.40 -29.88
C ALA A 226 -6.37 9.72 -29.11
N GLN A 227 -7.14 9.80 -28.04
CA GLN A 227 -7.09 10.89 -27.07
C GLN A 227 -5.69 11.05 -26.47
N LEU A 228 -5.09 9.99 -25.92
CA LEU A 228 -3.75 10.03 -25.34
C LEU A 228 -2.65 10.28 -26.38
N ASP A 229 -2.85 9.83 -27.62
CA ASP A 229 -1.97 10.16 -28.76
C ASP A 229 -1.95 11.68 -29.00
N ARG A 230 -3.11 12.34 -29.02
CA ARG A 230 -3.21 13.80 -29.15
C ARG A 230 -2.54 14.55 -27.99
N VAL A 231 -2.61 14.03 -26.77
CA VAL A 231 -1.89 14.61 -25.61
C VAL A 231 -0.38 14.55 -25.84
N ALA A 232 0.12 13.42 -26.32
CA ALA A 232 1.53 13.23 -26.62
C ALA A 232 1.98 14.18 -27.74
N GLU A 233 1.23 14.24 -28.84
CA GLU A 233 1.50 15.18 -29.95
C GLU A 233 1.55 16.63 -29.43
N LEU A 234 0.56 17.06 -28.64
CA LEU A 234 0.52 18.41 -28.08
C LEU A 234 1.72 18.71 -27.18
N ALA A 235 2.16 17.73 -26.38
CA ALA A 235 3.35 17.86 -25.57
C ALA A 235 4.57 18.13 -26.45
N GLU A 236 4.79 17.32 -27.49
CA GLU A 236 5.92 17.44 -28.41
C GLU A 236 5.93 18.77 -29.16
N HIS A 237 4.77 19.21 -29.67
CA HIS A 237 4.64 20.51 -30.33
C HIS A 237 5.00 21.65 -29.36
N THR A 238 4.49 21.61 -28.13
CA THR A 238 4.78 22.62 -27.10
C THR A 238 6.26 22.67 -26.74
N LEU A 239 6.95 21.52 -26.77
CA LEU A 239 8.40 21.46 -26.55
C LEU A 239 9.19 22.04 -27.72
N ALA A 240 8.79 21.71 -28.95
CA ALA A 240 9.42 22.20 -30.17
C ALA A 240 9.30 23.73 -30.29
N ASP A 241 8.12 24.28 -30.01
CA ASP A 241 7.87 25.73 -30.04
C ASP A 241 8.73 26.50 -29.03
N ARG A 242 9.09 25.86 -27.90
CA ARG A 242 10.03 26.40 -26.90
C ARG A 242 11.51 26.32 -27.32
N GLY A 243 11.80 25.91 -28.56
CA GLY A 243 13.17 25.79 -29.09
C GLY A 243 13.91 24.53 -28.62
N GLY A 244 13.18 23.47 -28.27
CA GLY A 244 13.77 22.19 -27.91
C GLY A 244 14.22 21.36 -29.11
N ASP A 245 15.52 21.06 -29.26
CA ASP A 245 15.99 20.01 -30.16
C ASP A 245 15.66 18.64 -29.55
N LEU A 246 14.48 18.13 -29.91
CA LEU A 246 13.88 16.94 -29.33
C LEU A 246 14.69 15.69 -29.64
N ALA A 247 15.19 15.53 -30.88
CA ALA A 247 15.83 14.32 -31.37
C ALA A 247 17.17 14.02 -30.68
N THR A 248 18.08 15.00 -30.65
CA THR A 248 19.38 14.86 -29.99
C THR A 248 19.23 14.58 -28.50
N ARG A 249 18.19 15.14 -27.87
CA ARG A 249 17.95 15.01 -26.43
C ARG A 249 17.25 13.71 -26.05
N THR A 250 16.29 13.23 -26.84
CA THR A 250 15.71 11.89 -26.65
C THR A 250 16.78 10.80 -26.64
N SER A 251 17.85 10.94 -27.42
CA SER A 251 19.00 10.01 -27.38
C SER A 251 19.72 10.05 -26.03
N VAL A 252 20.09 11.24 -25.56
CA VAL A 252 20.79 11.42 -24.26
C VAL A 252 19.94 10.90 -23.10
N LEU A 253 18.63 11.15 -23.14
CA LEU A 253 17.72 10.72 -22.09
C LEU A 253 17.40 9.24 -22.16
N ALA A 254 17.38 8.63 -23.35
CA ALA A 254 17.27 7.19 -23.47
C ALA A 254 18.48 6.52 -22.81
N GLU A 255 19.68 7.07 -22.98
CA GLU A 255 20.91 6.59 -22.32
C GLU A 255 20.85 6.78 -20.79
N GLU A 256 20.46 7.97 -20.31
CA GLU A 256 20.32 8.25 -18.88
C GLU A 256 19.20 7.41 -18.22
N ASN A 257 18.05 7.26 -18.88
CA ASN A 257 16.95 6.44 -18.39
C ASN A 257 17.36 4.96 -18.36
N HIS A 258 18.11 4.50 -19.37
CA HIS A 258 18.71 3.17 -19.35
C HIS A 258 19.65 3.01 -18.15
N ALA A 259 20.51 3.98 -17.88
CA ALA A 259 21.41 3.98 -16.71
C ALA A 259 20.65 3.98 -15.38
N LEU A 260 19.58 4.77 -15.25
CA LEU A 260 18.72 4.80 -14.07
C LEU A 260 17.97 3.48 -13.88
N ARG A 261 17.43 2.89 -14.95
CA ARG A 261 16.78 1.57 -14.90
C ARG A 261 17.77 0.50 -14.45
N GLN A 262 19.00 0.53 -14.96
CA GLN A 262 20.07 -0.36 -14.49
C GLN A 262 20.37 -0.13 -13.01
N ALA A 263 20.53 1.13 -12.57
CA ALA A 263 20.78 1.45 -11.17
C ALA A 263 19.63 0.97 -10.25
N HIS A 264 18.38 1.21 -10.63
CA HIS A 264 17.20 0.73 -9.90
C HIS A 264 17.11 -0.80 -9.89
N TRP A 265 17.48 -1.46 -10.99
CA TRP A 265 17.55 -2.91 -11.05
C TRP A 265 18.62 -3.45 -10.09
N HIS A 266 19.81 -2.84 -10.07
CA HIS A 266 20.86 -3.18 -9.12
C HIS A 266 20.44 -2.95 -7.67
N LEU A 267 19.76 -1.84 -7.37
CA LEU A 267 19.23 -1.56 -6.05
C LEU A 267 18.18 -2.61 -5.63
N ARG A 268 17.20 -2.91 -6.49
CA ARG A 268 16.19 -3.94 -6.24
C ARG A 268 16.84 -5.31 -6.01
N ARG A 269 17.82 -5.67 -6.82
CA ARG A 269 18.59 -6.92 -6.64
C ARG A 269 19.32 -6.93 -5.29
N ARG A 270 19.96 -5.82 -4.90
CA ARG A 270 20.62 -5.70 -3.59
C ARG A 270 19.63 -5.84 -2.45
N MET A 271 18.49 -5.17 -2.52
CA MET A 271 17.43 -5.25 -1.51
C MET A 271 16.85 -6.67 -1.40
N LEU A 272 16.67 -7.39 -2.52
CA LEU A 272 16.24 -8.79 -2.49
C LEU A 272 17.27 -9.69 -1.80
N VAL A 273 18.57 -9.53 -2.10
CA VAL A 273 19.64 -10.27 -1.45
C VAL A 273 19.74 -9.93 0.04
N GLU A 274 19.61 -8.65 0.41
CA GLU A 274 19.58 -8.20 1.81
C GLU A 274 18.37 -8.79 2.55
N ARG A 275 17.18 -8.76 1.95
CA ARG A 275 15.97 -9.40 2.50
C ARG A 275 16.16 -10.89 2.69
N GLN A 276 16.68 -11.59 1.69
CA GLN A 276 16.94 -13.03 1.78
C GLN A 276 17.99 -13.35 2.85
N ARG A 277 19.02 -12.52 2.99
CA ARG A 277 20.03 -12.64 4.04
C ARG A 277 19.48 -12.41 5.44
N LEU A 278 18.46 -11.56 5.59
CA LEU A 278 17.81 -11.28 6.88
C LEU A 278 16.68 -12.23 7.21
N ALA A 279 16.08 -12.91 6.22
CA ALA A 279 14.98 -13.83 6.43
C ALA A 279 15.39 -15.03 7.31
N GLU A 280 16.52 -15.68 7.02
CA GLU A 280 16.97 -16.86 7.78
C GLU A 280 17.30 -16.54 9.24
N PRO A 281 18.10 -15.51 9.57
CA PRO A 281 18.35 -15.15 10.97
C PRO A 281 17.07 -14.72 11.72
N LEU A 282 16.12 -14.10 11.03
CA LEU A 282 14.85 -13.71 11.64
C LEU A 282 13.98 -14.93 11.96
N ALA A 283 13.92 -15.89 11.04
CA ALA A 283 13.23 -17.17 11.26
C ALA A 283 13.87 -17.92 12.44
N GLN A 284 15.20 -18.03 12.46
CA GLN A 284 15.93 -18.64 13.57
C GLN A 284 15.66 -17.93 14.90
N ALA A 285 15.66 -16.59 14.92
CA ALA A 285 15.36 -15.83 16.14
C ALA A 285 13.92 -16.04 16.63
N TRP A 286 12.96 -16.25 15.72
CA TRP A 286 11.59 -16.62 16.09
C TRP A 286 11.51 -18.03 16.66
N GLU A 287 12.22 -18.99 16.08
CA GLU A 287 12.31 -20.36 16.62
C GLU A 287 12.95 -20.38 18.02
N GLU A 288 14.07 -19.66 18.21
CA GLU A 288 14.74 -19.52 19.51
C GLU A 288 13.83 -18.85 20.55
N ARG A 289 13.08 -17.82 20.16
CA ARG A 289 12.09 -17.19 21.04
C ARG A 289 11.00 -18.17 21.44
N ASP A 290 10.44 -18.91 20.49
CA ASP A 290 9.34 -19.83 20.74
C ASP A 290 9.80 -21.02 21.62
N ALA A 291 11.03 -21.50 21.42
CA ALA A 291 11.68 -22.49 22.29
C ALA A 291 11.87 -21.95 23.72
N ALA A 292 12.38 -20.72 23.86
CA ALA A 292 12.55 -20.09 25.17
C ALA A 292 11.20 -19.85 25.89
N VAL A 293 10.15 -19.50 25.16
CA VAL A 293 8.79 -19.38 25.71
C VAL A 293 8.27 -20.73 26.21
N ALA A 294 8.53 -21.81 25.48
CA ALA A 294 8.16 -23.16 25.88
C ALA A 294 8.94 -23.64 27.13
N GLU A 295 10.26 -23.47 27.16
CA GLU A 295 11.11 -23.79 28.31
C GLU A 295 10.68 -22.99 29.56
N ALA A 296 10.42 -21.70 29.39
CA ALA A 296 9.93 -20.86 30.49
C ALA A 296 8.55 -21.31 31.01
N ALA A 297 7.72 -21.93 30.17
CA ALA A 297 6.43 -22.49 30.59
C ALA A 297 6.63 -23.80 31.39
N GLU A 298 7.56 -24.66 30.97
CA GLU A 298 7.93 -25.89 31.68
C GLU A 298 8.52 -25.58 33.07
N VAL A 299 9.50 -24.67 33.14
CA VAL A 299 10.09 -24.24 34.42
C VAL A 299 9.04 -23.64 35.37
N ARG A 300 8.04 -22.91 34.84
CA ARG A 300 6.92 -22.41 35.64
C ARG A 300 6.05 -23.54 36.18
N ALA A 301 5.79 -24.58 35.39
CA ALA A 301 5.03 -25.75 35.81
C ALA A 301 5.78 -26.55 36.89
N ASP A 302 7.07 -26.78 36.73
CA ASP A 302 7.92 -27.49 37.70
C ASP A 302 8.01 -26.73 39.02
N ASN A 303 8.20 -25.41 38.97
CA ASN A 303 8.21 -24.58 40.18
C ASN A 303 6.86 -24.61 40.91
N ALA A 304 5.74 -24.63 40.17
CA ALA A 304 4.42 -24.79 40.78
C ALA A 304 4.29 -26.16 41.47
N GLU A 305 4.79 -27.24 40.86
CA GLU A 305 4.79 -28.57 41.46
C GLU A 305 5.67 -28.67 42.71
N LEU A 306 6.90 -28.12 42.66
CA LEU A 306 7.78 -28.07 43.82
C LEU A 306 7.17 -27.27 44.98
N THR A 307 6.49 -26.16 44.66
CA THR A 307 5.77 -25.35 45.65
C THR A 307 4.67 -26.17 46.33
N ARG A 308 3.83 -26.88 45.56
CA ARG A 308 2.81 -27.79 46.10
C ARG A 308 3.40 -28.88 47.00
N ARG A 309 4.50 -29.52 46.59
CA ARG A 309 5.17 -30.55 47.40
C ARG A 309 5.75 -29.99 48.69
N ASN A 310 6.32 -28.79 48.64
CA ASN A 310 6.88 -28.14 49.82
C ASN A 310 5.77 -27.78 50.82
N GLU A 311 4.65 -27.25 50.34
CA GLU A 311 3.44 -27.01 51.14
C GLU A 311 2.92 -28.30 51.80
N GLU A 312 2.85 -29.40 51.04
CA GLU A 312 2.43 -30.70 51.56
C GLU A 312 3.39 -31.24 52.64
N LEU A 313 4.71 -31.19 52.39
CA LEU A 313 5.71 -31.62 53.36
C LEU A 313 5.69 -30.76 54.63
N THR A 314 5.52 -29.44 54.48
CA THR A 314 5.38 -28.51 55.60
C THR A 314 4.14 -28.84 56.43
N ALA A 315 3.01 -29.15 55.78
CA ALA A 315 1.79 -29.58 56.46
C ALA A 315 1.98 -30.91 57.20
N ARG A 316 2.65 -31.90 56.59
CA ARG A 316 2.97 -33.20 57.21
C ARG A 316 3.89 -33.05 58.41
N LEU A 317 4.92 -32.21 58.31
CA LEU A 317 5.84 -31.91 59.41
C LEU A 317 5.07 -31.28 60.57
N ALA A 318 4.28 -30.24 60.30
CA ALA A 318 3.48 -29.57 61.32
C ALA A 318 2.49 -30.52 62.00
N PHE A 319 1.87 -31.43 61.25
CA PHE A 319 1.01 -32.47 61.80
C PHE A 319 1.79 -33.43 62.73
N ALA A 320 2.95 -33.92 62.29
CA ALA A 320 3.80 -34.82 63.09
C ALA A 320 4.32 -34.15 64.36
N GLU A 321 4.70 -32.86 64.29
CA GLU A 321 5.09 -32.06 65.46
C GLU A 321 3.93 -31.93 66.46
N GLN A 322 2.71 -31.70 65.97
CA GLN A 322 1.51 -31.67 66.82
C GLN A 322 1.23 -33.04 67.46
N GLU A 323 1.35 -34.15 66.71
CA GLU A 323 1.19 -35.49 67.27
C GLU A 323 2.25 -35.81 68.32
N LEU A 324 3.51 -35.46 68.06
CA LEU A 324 4.60 -35.65 69.01
C LEU A 324 4.36 -34.86 70.29
N ALA A 325 3.94 -33.60 70.18
CA ALA A 325 3.59 -32.77 71.33
C ALA A 325 2.45 -33.40 72.14
N ARG A 326 1.38 -33.85 71.48
CA ARG A 326 0.27 -34.57 72.14
C ARG A 326 0.75 -35.85 72.83
N TRP A 327 1.64 -36.61 72.21
CA TRP A 327 2.18 -37.85 72.79
C TRP A 327 3.05 -37.57 74.01
N GLN A 328 3.90 -36.53 73.97
CA GLN A 328 4.72 -36.09 75.10
C GLN A 328 3.87 -35.67 76.30
N ASP A 329 2.69 -35.08 76.07
CA ASP A 329 1.75 -34.67 77.11
C ASP A 329 0.94 -35.83 77.72
N THR A 330 1.00 -37.04 77.15
CA THR A 330 0.32 -38.20 77.74
C THR A 330 0.91 -38.58 79.10
N LYS A 331 0.06 -39.09 80.01
CA LYS A 331 0.49 -39.50 81.36
C LYS A 331 1.66 -40.49 81.28
N LEU A 332 1.61 -41.50 80.41
CA LEU A 332 2.67 -42.50 80.26
C LEU A 332 4.05 -41.86 80.07
N VAL A 333 4.21 -40.95 79.11
CA VAL A 333 5.50 -40.28 78.85
C VAL A 333 5.83 -39.29 79.97
N ARG A 334 4.86 -38.51 80.43
CA ARG A 334 5.05 -37.52 81.49
C ARG A 334 5.57 -38.12 82.81
N TRP A 335 5.16 -39.35 83.15
CA TRP A 335 5.62 -40.05 84.35
C TRP A 335 6.91 -40.86 84.15
N THR A 336 7.32 -41.17 82.90
CA THR A 336 8.57 -41.92 82.67
C THR A 336 9.83 -41.20 83.15
N ARG A 337 9.92 -39.87 83.03
CA ARG A 337 11.09 -39.11 83.49
C ARG A 337 11.21 -39.08 85.03
N PRO A 338 10.16 -38.72 85.80
CA PRO A 338 10.17 -38.86 87.26
C PRO A 338 10.42 -40.29 87.75
N LEU A 339 9.85 -41.30 87.08
CA LEU A 339 10.07 -42.70 87.43
C LEU A 339 11.53 -43.14 87.19
N ARG A 340 12.15 -42.73 86.08
CA ARG A 340 13.58 -42.99 85.82
C ARG A 340 14.47 -42.32 86.86
N ASP A 341 14.17 -41.08 87.24
CA ASP A 341 14.92 -40.35 88.25
C ASP A 341 14.78 -40.98 89.65
N ALA A 342 13.56 -41.42 90.01
CA ALA A 342 13.31 -42.14 91.26
C ALA A 342 14.03 -43.51 91.30
N TYR A 343 13.99 -44.26 90.19
CA TYR A 343 14.65 -45.56 90.08
C TYR A 343 16.19 -45.44 90.09
N GLY A 344 16.74 -44.38 89.49
CA GLY A 344 18.17 -44.06 89.56
C GLY A 344 18.64 -43.74 90.98
N LYS A 345 17.84 -42.99 91.76
CA LYS A 345 18.11 -42.70 93.17
C LYS A 345 17.99 -43.92 94.09
N ALA A 346 17.17 -44.92 93.73
CA ALA A 346 17.02 -46.14 94.52
C ALA A 346 18.14 -47.17 94.29
N ARG A 347 18.97 -47.00 93.24
CA ARG A 347 20.00 -47.95 92.82
C ARG A 347 21.44 -47.51 93.15
N GLY A 348 21.63 -46.26 93.59
CA GLY A 348 22.90 -45.71 94.09
C GLY A 348 22.83 -45.42 95.56
#